data_AF-A0A9X1PTL4-F1
#
_entry.id   AF-A0A9X1PTL4-F1
#
_cell.length_a   1.000
_cell.length_b   1.000
_cell.length_c   1.000
_cell.angle_alpha   90.00
_cell.angle_beta   90.00
_cell.angle_gamma   90.00
#
_symmetry.space_group_name_H-M   'P 1'
#
loop_
_entity.id
_entity.type
_entity.pdbx_description
1 polymer ?
#
loop_
_entity_poly.entity_id
_entity_poly.type
_entity_poly.pdbx_seq_one_letter_code
_entity_poly.pdbx_strand_id
1 'polypeptide(L)'
;MATSTALMLSAPGSGSAAPAAAPGLRAFGITGDGTQMATFTTDRPNVLDWVRDVVGLSGDTALIGIDFRVQNGLMYGVGNQGGIYTIKTPPATTDVVITKVSQLQYTLHGTNFGVDFNPAADRLRVISDNGQNLRHNLNDHTTIQDLNLTTPPIEGTTKGVSAAAYTNNDLNGATGTTLFDINTTGDQVVIQSPANNGTLAPTGSLGFDAQINAGMDIFSTLSGGKTVGNAAFAAVTASGANRPSLYSVNLFTGEATLVSDAVTSKFPLNITDLAISLTGS
;
A
#
# COMPACT_ATOMS: atom_id res chain seq x y z
N MET A 1 -49.35 42.27 29.52
CA MET A 1 -48.06 42.57 28.87
C MET A 1 -47.23 41.30 28.89
N ALA A 2 -47.02 40.67 27.73
CA ALA A 2 -46.11 39.54 27.59
C ALA A 2 -44.93 40.03 26.75
N THR A 3 -43.78 40.25 27.39
CA THR A 3 -42.54 40.65 26.73
C THR A 3 -41.79 39.40 26.29
N SER A 4 -41.71 39.21 24.97
CA SER A 4 -40.86 38.23 24.31
C SER A 4 -39.38 38.53 24.59
N THR A 5 -38.62 37.50 24.95
CA THR A 5 -37.14 37.55 24.92
C THR A 5 -36.68 36.51 23.91
N ALA A 6 -36.25 36.97 22.74
CA ALA A 6 -35.66 36.11 21.72
C ALA A 6 -34.17 35.90 22.03
N LEU A 7 -33.78 34.66 22.32
CA LEU A 7 -32.40 34.26 22.50
C LEU A 7 -31.82 33.95 21.11
N MET A 8 -30.95 34.83 20.59
CA MET A 8 -30.21 34.53 19.36
C MET A 8 -29.06 33.55 19.68
N LEU A 9 -29.18 32.33 19.20
CA LEU A 9 -28.10 31.34 19.21
C LEU A 9 -27.21 31.60 17.98
N SER A 10 -26.02 32.17 18.20
CA SER A 10 -25.00 32.27 17.16
C SER A 10 -24.45 30.89 16.84
N ALA A 11 -24.65 30.41 15.61
CA ALA A 11 -24.02 29.18 15.14
C ALA A 11 -22.50 29.38 15.01
N PRO A 12 -21.66 28.44 15.49
CA PRO A 12 -20.23 28.48 15.20
C PRO A 12 -20.02 28.31 13.70
N GLY A 13 -19.25 29.22 13.11
CA GLY A 13 -18.90 29.19 11.70
C GLY A 13 -18.15 27.91 11.34
N SER A 14 -18.61 27.24 10.29
CA SER A 14 -17.92 26.16 9.61
C SER A 14 -16.70 26.71 8.86
N GLY A 15 -15.64 27.04 9.60
CA GLY A 15 -14.32 27.21 9.01
C GLY A 15 -13.86 25.84 8.51
N SER A 16 -13.83 25.64 7.19
CA SER A 16 -13.16 24.49 6.59
C SER A 16 -11.69 24.61 6.94
N ALA A 17 -11.23 23.82 7.92
CA ALA A 17 -9.81 23.70 8.21
C ALA A 17 -9.14 23.21 6.93
N ALA A 18 -8.08 23.91 6.49
CA ALA A 18 -7.24 23.42 5.42
C ALA A 18 -6.80 21.99 5.77
N PRO A 19 -6.75 21.06 4.79
CA PRO A 19 -6.26 19.71 5.04
C PRO A 19 -4.90 19.80 5.76
N ALA A 20 -4.73 19.03 6.83
CA ALA A 20 -3.43 18.92 7.47
C ALA A 20 -2.44 18.41 6.41
N ALA A 21 -1.28 19.07 6.27
CA ALA A 21 -0.26 18.65 5.33
C ALA A 21 0.13 17.19 5.61
N ALA A 22 0.25 16.38 4.56
CA ALA A 22 0.69 15.00 4.69
C ALA A 22 2.06 14.95 5.39
N PRO A 23 2.29 13.99 6.31
CA PRO A 23 3.59 13.85 6.96
C PRO A 23 4.67 13.54 5.91
N GLY A 24 5.90 14.05 6.10
CA GLY A 24 7.03 13.75 5.22
C GLY A 24 7.75 12.47 5.62
N LEU A 25 7.12 11.33 5.37
CA LEU A 25 7.65 10.01 5.71
C LEU A 25 8.58 9.51 4.61
N ARG A 26 9.71 8.92 5.00
CA ARG A 26 10.62 8.22 4.07
C ARG A 26 9.92 7.02 3.44
N ALA A 27 9.80 7.06 2.12
CA ALA A 27 9.20 6.01 1.32
C ALA A 27 10.12 5.58 0.17
N PHE A 28 9.86 4.38 -0.34
CA PHE A 28 10.55 3.76 -1.45
C PHE A 28 9.49 3.30 -2.45
N GLY A 29 9.81 3.35 -3.74
CA GLY A 29 8.89 2.87 -4.77
C GLY A 29 9.62 2.14 -5.88
N ILE A 30 8.89 1.26 -6.57
CA ILE A 30 9.34 0.59 -7.79
C ILE A 30 8.62 1.17 -9.00
N THR A 31 9.33 1.24 -10.13
CA THR A 31 8.72 1.57 -11.41
C THR A 31 7.79 0.44 -11.88
N GLY A 32 6.79 0.75 -12.71
CA GLY A 32 5.81 -0.24 -13.18
C GLY A 32 6.35 -1.34 -14.09
N ASP A 33 7.59 -1.23 -14.57
CA ASP A 33 8.31 -2.33 -15.20
C ASP A 33 9.15 -3.16 -14.20
N GLY A 34 9.20 -2.74 -12.93
CA GLY A 34 9.85 -3.41 -11.82
C GLY A 34 11.38 -3.39 -11.86
N THR A 35 11.99 -2.59 -12.74
CA THR A 35 13.44 -2.61 -12.98
C THR A 35 14.21 -1.55 -12.21
N GLN A 36 13.52 -0.49 -11.75
CA GLN A 36 14.13 0.60 -11.00
C GLN A 36 13.43 0.82 -9.67
N MET A 37 14.20 1.27 -8.69
CA MET A 37 13.69 1.76 -7.42
C MET A 37 14.04 3.23 -7.25
N ALA A 38 13.21 3.93 -6.48
CA ALA A 38 13.45 5.30 -6.05
C ALA A 38 13.14 5.46 -4.56
N THR A 39 13.66 6.51 -3.94
CA THR A 39 13.20 6.99 -2.63
C THR A 39 12.74 8.44 -2.71
N PHE A 40 11.80 8.79 -1.85
CA PHE A 40 11.22 10.12 -1.73
C PHE A 40 10.65 10.29 -0.31
N THR A 41 10.10 11.47 -0.02
CA THR A 41 9.26 11.69 1.15
C THR A 41 7.80 11.87 0.73
N THR A 42 6.86 11.32 1.51
CA THR A 42 5.43 11.30 1.15
C THR A 42 4.78 12.68 1.00
N ASP A 43 5.40 13.74 1.53
CA ASP A 43 4.97 15.14 1.36
C ASP A 43 5.45 15.77 0.03
N ARG A 44 6.47 15.20 -0.61
CA ARG A 44 7.10 15.69 -1.85
C ARG A 44 7.45 14.56 -2.81
N PRO A 45 6.48 13.74 -3.26
CA PRO A 45 6.73 12.60 -4.14
C PRO A 45 7.22 13.01 -5.54
N ASN A 46 7.05 14.27 -5.93
CA ASN A 46 7.62 14.83 -7.16
C ASN A 46 9.15 15.04 -7.11
N VAL A 47 9.80 14.84 -5.96
CA VAL A 47 11.25 14.93 -5.79
C VAL A 47 11.79 13.57 -5.33
N LEU A 48 12.59 12.93 -6.17
CA LEU A 48 13.23 11.65 -5.87
C LEU A 48 14.65 11.91 -5.37
N ASP A 49 14.98 11.45 -4.15
CA ASP A 49 16.33 11.66 -3.60
C ASP A 49 17.37 10.78 -4.31
N TRP A 50 16.94 9.61 -4.77
CA TRP A 50 17.71 8.78 -5.70
C TRP A 50 16.79 7.91 -6.55
N VAL A 51 17.34 7.48 -7.68
CA VAL A 51 16.81 6.43 -8.57
C VAL A 51 17.96 5.48 -8.88
N ARG A 52 17.73 4.17 -8.77
CA ARG A 52 18.73 3.13 -9.01
C ARG A 52 18.09 1.94 -9.70
N ASP A 53 18.83 1.31 -10.59
CA ASP A 53 18.43 0.03 -11.16
C ASP A 53 18.49 -1.06 -10.09
N VAL A 54 17.58 -2.01 -10.17
CA VAL A 54 17.52 -3.19 -9.31
C VAL A 54 18.53 -4.22 -9.82
N VAL A 55 19.52 -4.57 -9.00
CA VAL A 55 20.54 -5.57 -9.36
C VAL A 55 20.50 -6.78 -8.42
N GLY A 56 20.75 -7.97 -8.96
CA GLY A 56 20.80 -9.23 -8.19
C GLY A 56 19.57 -10.12 -8.32
N LEU A 57 18.65 -9.82 -9.23
CA LEU A 57 17.56 -10.74 -9.60
C LEU A 57 18.13 -12.07 -10.12
N SER A 58 17.51 -13.19 -9.71
CA SER A 58 17.94 -14.54 -10.06
C SER A 58 16.75 -15.41 -10.45
N GLY A 59 16.55 -15.55 -11.77
CA GLY A 59 15.40 -16.26 -12.36
C GLY A 59 14.17 -15.36 -12.54
N ASP A 60 14.14 -14.21 -11.88
CA ASP A 60 13.19 -13.12 -12.07
C ASP A 60 13.85 -12.01 -12.93
N THR A 61 13.05 -11.15 -13.54
CA THR A 61 13.55 -10.02 -14.36
C THR A 61 13.03 -8.65 -13.91
N ALA A 62 12.07 -8.64 -12.99
CA ALA A 62 11.45 -7.44 -12.45
C ALA A 62 10.91 -7.72 -11.05
N LEU A 63 10.84 -6.69 -10.19
CA LEU A 63 10.04 -6.71 -8.97
C LEU A 63 8.57 -6.43 -9.30
N ILE A 64 7.66 -7.10 -8.61
CA ILE A 64 6.20 -6.88 -8.71
C ILE A 64 5.62 -6.19 -7.47
N GLY A 65 6.37 -6.16 -6.37
CA GLY A 65 6.00 -5.41 -5.17
C GLY A 65 7.06 -5.46 -4.09
N ILE A 66 7.02 -4.52 -3.15
CA ILE A 66 7.96 -4.34 -2.05
C ILE A 66 7.25 -4.05 -0.73
N ASP A 67 7.83 -4.46 0.39
CA ASP A 67 7.35 -4.08 1.73
C ASP A 67 8.43 -4.30 2.82
N PHE A 68 8.28 -3.67 3.99
CA PHE A 68 9.08 -3.90 5.18
C PHE A 68 8.49 -4.96 6.09
N ARG A 69 9.29 -5.98 6.39
CA ARG A 69 8.92 -7.00 7.39
C ARG A 69 9.21 -6.51 8.81
N VAL A 70 8.17 -6.22 9.58
CA VAL A 70 8.28 -5.69 10.96
C VAL A 70 9.10 -6.60 11.89
N GLN A 71 9.11 -7.92 11.69
CA GLN A 71 9.81 -8.89 12.54
C GLN A 71 11.34 -8.74 12.51
N ASN A 72 11.91 -8.18 11.44
CA ASN A 72 13.35 -8.00 11.34
C ASN A 72 13.78 -6.62 10.78
N GLY A 73 12.83 -5.77 10.42
CA GLY A 73 13.07 -4.42 9.90
C GLY A 73 13.69 -4.38 8.51
N LEU A 74 13.77 -5.51 7.81
CA LEU A 74 14.33 -5.56 6.46
C LEU A 74 13.24 -5.25 5.43
N MET A 75 13.64 -4.56 4.36
CA MET A 75 12.84 -4.44 3.15
C MET A 75 12.94 -5.73 2.34
N TYR A 76 11.80 -6.16 1.81
CA TYR A 76 11.67 -7.28 0.92
C TYR A 76 11.05 -6.85 -0.40
N GLY A 77 11.25 -7.67 -1.43
CA GLY A 77 10.51 -7.59 -2.68
C GLY A 77 10.19 -8.96 -3.23
N VAL A 78 9.14 -9.01 -4.05
CA VAL A 78 8.75 -10.20 -4.80
C VAL A 78 9.05 -9.97 -6.27
N GLY A 79 9.69 -10.94 -6.92
CA GLY A 79 9.98 -10.91 -8.35
C GLY A 79 8.84 -11.48 -9.20
N ASN A 80 8.83 -11.15 -10.50
CA ASN A 80 7.80 -11.56 -11.45
C ASN A 80 7.68 -13.07 -11.70
N GLN A 81 8.66 -13.87 -11.29
CA GLN A 81 8.62 -15.34 -11.28
C GLN A 81 8.49 -15.91 -9.86
N GLY A 82 8.09 -15.07 -8.89
CA GLY A 82 7.82 -15.44 -7.51
C GLY A 82 9.06 -15.57 -6.62
N GLY A 83 10.24 -15.13 -7.06
CA GLY A 83 11.39 -15.04 -6.16
C GLY A 83 11.12 -14.03 -5.04
N ILE A 84 11.50 -14.36 -3.80
CA ILE A 84 11.39 -13.43 -2.67
C ILE A 84 12.80 -12.99 -2.29
N TYR A 85 12.99 -11.68 -2.19
CA TYR A 85 14.29 -11.05 -2.04
C TYR A 85 14.32 -10.18 -0.80
N THR A 86 15.46 -10.13 -0.11
CA THR A 86 15.78 -8.99 0.77
C THR A 86 16.43 -7.89 -0.05
N ILE A 87 16.16 -6.63 0.28
CA ILE A 87 16.62 -5.46 -0.47
C ILE A 87 17.50 -4.59 0.44
N LYS A 88 18.67 -4.18 -0.06
CA LYS A 88 19.52 -3.13 0.52
C LYS A 88 19.53 -1.92 -0.39
N THR A 89 19.39 -0.73 0.18
CA THR A 89 19.26 0.54 -0.54
C THR A 89 20.29 1.56 -0.05
N PRO A 90 20.52 2.65 -0.80
CA PRO A 90 21.28 3.79 -0.29
C PRO A 90 20.65 4.39 0.98
N PRO A 91 21.47 4.82 1.96
CA PRO A 91 22.94 4.90 1.92
C PRO A 91 23.67 3.64 2.40
N ALA A 92 22.97 2.56 2.79
CA ALA A 92 23.62 1.33 3.29
C ALA A 92 24.46 0.62 2.22
N THR A 93 24.08 0.77 0.95
CA THR A 93 24.82 0.36 -0.25
C THR A 93 24.79 1.48 -1.29
N THR A 94 25.74 1.51 -2.23
CA THR A 94 25.76 2.53 -3.30
C THR A 94 24.58 2.39 -4.26
N ASP A 95 24.19 1.14 -4.54
CA ASP A 95 23.12 0.75 -5.45
C ASP A 95 22.05 -0.06 -4.71
N VAL A 96 20.93 -0.32 -5.38
CA VAL A 96 19.86 -1.20 -4.89
C VAL A 96 20.25 -2.64 -5.15
N VAL A 97 20.70 -3.32 -4.09
CA VAL A 97 21.18 -4.71 -4.17
C VAL A 97 20.14 -5.62 -3.55
N ILE A 98 19.64 -6.57 -4.34
CA ILE A 98 18.69 -7.57 -3.87
C ILE A 98 19.35 -8.95 -3.74
N THR A 99 18.86 -9.77 -2.83
CA THR A 99 19.37 -11.14 -2.61
C THR A 99 18.19 -12.08 -2.43
N LYS A 100 18.11 -13.13 -3.26
CA LYS A 100 17.03 -14.13 -3.20
C LYS A 100 17.16 -14.93 -1.91
N VAL A 101 16.08 -14.97 -1.13
CA VAL A 101 16.02 -15.67 0.16
C VAL A 101 14.93 -16.73 0.22
N SER A 102 13.95 -16.67 -0.68
CA SER A 102 12.88 -17.66 -0.77
C SER A 102 12.27 -17.67 -2.18
N GLN A 103 11.28 -18.54 -2.39
CA GLN A 103 10.58 -18.72 -3.66
C GLN A 103 9.11 -19.08 -3.37
N LEU A 104 8.18 -18.41 -4.06
CA LEU A 104 6.78 -18.82 -4.08
C LEU A 104 6.65 -20.19 -4.75
N GLN A 105 5.83 -21.06 -4.16
CA GLN A 105 5.59 -22.42 -4.66
C GLN A 105 4.46 -22.49 -5.70
N TYR A 106 3.78 -21.35 -5.93
CA TYR A 106 2.71 -21.19 -6.91
C TYR A 106 3.11 -20.16 -7.94
N THR A 107 2.75 -20.42 -9.20
CA THR A 107 2.94 -19.45 -10.28
C THR A 107 2.05 -18.23 -10.06
N LEU A 108 2.60 -17.05 -10.35
CA LEU A 108 1.84 -15.79 -10.29
C LEU A 108 0.87 -15.72 -11.47
N HIS A 109 -0.38 -15.35 -11.18
CA HIS A 109 -1.44 -15.18 -12.18
C HIS A 109 -1.96 -13.76 -12.14
N GLY A 110 -1.81 -13.02 -13.23
CA GLY A 110 -2.17 -11.61 -13.31
C GLY A 110 -1.03 -10.78 -13.88
N THR A 111 -1.23 -9.47 -13.88
CA THR A 111 -0.22 -8.50 -14.35
C THR A 111 0.10 -7.42 -13.33
N ASN A 112 -0.78 -7.18 -12.37
CA ASN A 112 -0.61 -6.19 -11.30
C ASN A 112 -0.84 -6.88 -9.95
N PHE A 113 -0.02 -6.55 -8.95
CA PHE A 113 0.08 -7.31 -7.71
C PHE A 113 0.21 -6.39 -6.51
N GLY A 114 -0.47 -6.76 -5.42
CA GLY A 114 -0.25 -6.17 -4.10
C GLY A 114 0.61 -7.12 -3.27
N VAL A 115 1.62 -6.58 -2.58
CA VAL A 115 2.58 -7.34 -1.76
C VAL A 115 2.73 -6.65 -0.42
N ASP A 116 2.48 -7.35 0.69
CA ASP A 116 2.56 -6.74 2.02
C ASP A 116 2.75 -7.79 3.13
N PHE A 117 3.48 -7.46 4.20
CA PHE A 117 3.62 -8.32 5.36
C PHE A 117 2.51 -8.07 6.37
N ASN A 118 1.85 -9.16 6.79
CA ASN A 118 1.04 -9.12 7.99
C ASN A 118 1.94 -9.11 9.25
N PRO A 119 1.96 -8.04 10.07
CA PRO A 119 2.84 -7.96 11.23
C PRO A 119 2.42 -8.89 12.37
N ALA A 120 1.14 -9.23 12.51
CA ALA A 120 0.66 -10.16 13.56
C ALA A 120 0.88 -11.63 13.18
N ALA A 121 0.69 -11.99 11.91
CA ALA A 121 0.82 -13.37 11.43
C ALA A 121 2.26 -13.71 11.00
N ASP A 122 3.12 -12.71 10.77
CA ASP A 122 4.44 -12.86 10.17
C ASP A 122 4.36 -13.62 8.83
N ARG A 123 3.50 -13.14 7.93
CA ARG A 123 3.28 -13.74 6.62
C ARG A 123 3.29 -12.68 5.54
N LEU A 124 3.98 -12.97 4.45
CA LEU A 124 3.93 -12.17 3.23
C LEU A 124 2.67 -12.51 2.45
N ARG A 125 1.80 -11.53 2.22
CA ARG A 125 0.62 -11.62 1.36
C ARG A 125 1.02 -11.20 -0.06
N VAL A 126 0.56 -11.94 -1.05
CA VAL A 126 0.65 -11.56 -2.47
C VAL A 126 -0.71 -11.75 -3.10
N ILE A 127 -1.34 -10.67 -3.56
CA ILE A 127 -2.60 -10.69 -4.30
C ILE A 127 -2.40 -10.22 -5.74
N SER A 128 -3.38 -10.45 -6.61
CA SER A 128 -3.30 -9.97 -8.00
C SER A 128 -4.62 -9.46 -8.56
N ASP A 129 -4.51 -8.69 -9.64
CA ASP A 129 -5.60 -8.22 -10.48
C ASP A 129 -6.44 -9.37 -11.09
N ASN A 130 -5.93 -10.60 -11.08
CA ASN A 130 -6.67 -11.79 -11.49
C ASN A 130 -7.37 -12.50 -10.32
N GLY A 131 -7.33 -11.91 -9.12
CA GLY A 131 -7.96 -12.41 -7.89
C GLY A 131 -7.17 -13.53 -7.20
N GLN A 132 -5.89 -13.72 -7.54
CA GLN A 132 -5.03 -14.65 -6.82
C GLN A 132 -4.80 -14.12 -5.40
N ASN A 133 -4.69 -15.03 -4.44
CA ASN A 133 -4.50 -14.70 -3.03
C ASN A 133 -3.53 -15.71 -2.40
N LEU A 134 -2.26 -15.34 -2.28
CA LEU A 134 -1.19 -16.18 -1.73
C LEU A 134 -0.74 -15.64 -0.38
N ARG A 135 -0.33 -16.54 0.50
CA ARG A 135 0.44 -16.18 1.69
C ARG A 135 1.67 -17.06 1.81
N HIS A 136 2.80 -16.44 2.08
CA HIS A 136 4.09 -17.12 2.21
C HIS A 136 4.64 -16.95 3.63
N ASN A 137 5.19 -18.04 4.16
CA ASN A 137 5.88 -18.07 5.45
C ASN A 137 7.39 -18.08 5.22
N LEU A 138 8.06 -16.97 5.52
CA LEU A 138 9.50 -16.84 5.38
C LEU A 138 10.29 -17.77 6.33
N ASN A 139 9.67 -18.25 7.42
CA ASN A 139 10.37 -19.04 8.44
C ASN A 139 10.52 -20.52 8.04
N ASP A 140 9.62 -21.05 7.22
CA ASP A 140 9.67 -22.44 6.72
C ASP A 140 9.67 -22.53 5.19
N HIS A 141 9.70 -21.39 4.50
CA HIS A 141 9.72 -21.25 3.04
C HIS A 141 8.51 -21.90 2.33
N THR A 142 7.36 -21.97 3.00
CA THR A 142 6.13 -22.50 2.41
C THR A 142 5.20 -21.41 1.90
N THR A 143 4.50 -21.69 0.80
CA THR A 143 3.44 -20.84 0.24
C THR A 143 2.13 -21.59 0.33
N ILE A 144 1.06 -20.88 0.72
CA ILE A 144 -0.30 -21.40 0.63
C ILE A 144 -1.08 -20.49 -0.32
N GLN A 145 -1.76 -21.12 -1.27
CA GLN A 145 -2.80 -20.46 -2.06
C GLN A 145 -4.10 -20.52 -1.26
N ASP A 146 -4.53 -19.35 -0.78
CA ASP A 146 -5.82 -19.18 -0.11
C ASP A 146 -6.94 -19.11 -1.16
N LEU A 147 -8.20 -18.96 -0.71
CA LEU A 147 -9.31 -18.77 -1.64
C LEU A 147 -9.13 -17.48 -2.45
N ASN A 148 -9.46 -17.56 -3.74
CA ASN A 148 -9.45 -16.40 -4.64
C ASN A 148 -10.28 -15.25 -4.07
N LEU A 149 -9.90 -14.03 -4.45
CA LEU A 149 -10.62 -12.83 -4.06
C LEU A 149 -12.07 -12.85 -4.59
N THR A 150 -13.03 -12.48 -3.76
CA THR A 150 -14.47 -12.43 -4.06
C THR A 150 -15.09 -11.21 -3.40
N THR A 151 -16.13 -10.64 -4.00
CA THR A 151 -16.86 -9.47 -3.44
C THR A 151 -18.34 -9.79 -3.34
N PRO A 152 -18.76 -10.61 -2.36
CA PRO A 152 -20.16 -10.95 -2.19
C PRO A 152 -21.06 -9.70 -2.09
N PRO A 153 -22.28 -9.74 -2.64
CA PRO A 153 -22.93 -10.91 -3.25
C PRO A 153 -22.54 -11.17 -4.71
N ILE A 154 -21.58 -10.45 -5.29
CA ILE A 154 -21.13 -10.68 -6.67
C ILE A 154 -20.52 -12.08 -6.76
N GLU A 155 -21.03 -12.88 -7.70
CA GLU A 155 -20.56 -14.24 -7.92
C GLU A 155 -19.24 -14.25 -8.72
N GLY A 156 -18.37 -15.21 -8.40
CA GLY A 156 -17.11 -15.43 -9.09
C GLY A 156 -15.93 -14.66 -8.49
N THR A 157 -14.76 -14.84 -9.12
CA THR A 157 -13.51 -14.21 -8.68
C THR A 157 -13.50 -12.72 -9.03
N THR A 158 -13.28 -11.87 -8.03
CA THR A 158 -13.07 -10.43 -8.22
C THR A 158 -11.78 -10.18 -8.99
N LYS A 159 -11.84 -9.27 -9.95
CA LYS A 159 -10.69 -8.83 -10.77
C LYS A 159 -10.36 -7.37 -10.45
N GLY A 160 -9.16 -6.95 -10.82
CA GLY A 160 -8.69 -5.57 -10.66
C GLY A 160 -8.38 -5.18 -9.23
N VAL A 161 -8.00 -6.12 -8.37
CA VAL A 161 -7.46 -5.81 -7.04
C VAL A 161 -5.94 -5.84 -7.13
N SER A 162 -5.30 -4.68 -7.07
CA SER A 162 -3.88 -4.55 -7.44
C SER A 162 -2.98 -4.00 -6.34
N ALA A 163 -3.52 -3.54 -5.22
CA ALA A 163 -2.75 -3.10 -4.06
C ALA A 163 -3.31 -3.71 -2.77
N ALA A 164 -2.44 -3.96 -1.79
CA ALA A 164 -2.79 -4.51 -0.49
C ALA A 164 -1.89 -3.91 0.59
N ALA A 165 -2.42 -3.62 1.77
CA ALA A 165 -1.64 -3.16 2.92
C ALA A 165 -2.31 -3.53 4.25
N TYR A 166 -1.52 -3.99 5.22
CA TYR A 166 -1.95 -4.27 6.57
C TYR A 166 -1.79 -3.04 7.48
N THR A 167 -2.78 -2.81 8.34
CA THR A 167 -2.65 -1.84 9.44
C THR A 167 -1.76 -2.37 10.56
N ASN A 168 -1.29 -1.44 11.39
CA ASN A 168 -0.65 -1.72 12.69
C ASN A 168 0.66 -2.50 12.59
N ASN A 169 1.64 -1.91 11.90
CA ASN A 169 3.02 -2.38 11.76
C ASN A 169 3.80 -2.28 13.09
N ASP A 170 3.39 -3.07 14.07
CA ASP A 170 4.03 -3.26 15.37
C ASP A 170 4.15 -4.75 15.75
N LEU A 171 4.82 -5.05 16.87
CA LEU A 171 4.98 -6.41 17.40
C LEU A 171 4.22 -6.60 18.72
N ASN A 172 3.28 -5.72 19.04
CA ASN A 172 2.52 -5.79 20.28
C ASN A 172 1.41 -6.83 20.14
N GLY A 173 1.48 -7.91 20.92
CA GLY A 173 0.48 -9.00 20.88
C GLY A 173 -0.95 -8.57 21.25
N ALA A 174 -1.16 -7.36 21.75
CA ALA A 174 -2.49 -6.78 21.99
C ALA A 174 -3.02 -5.97 20.80
N THR A 175 -2.25 -5.80 19.73
CA THR A 175 -2.66 -5.10 18.50
C THR A 175 -3.01 -6.13 17.42
N GLY A 176 -4.23 -6.04 16.87
CA GLY A 176 -4.64 -6.82 15.70
C GLY A 176 -4.31 -6.09 14.40
N THR A 177 -4.38 -6.79 13.27
CA THR A 177 -4.16 -6.21 11.93
C THR A 177 -5.43 -6.28 11.10
N THR A 178 -5.63 -5.35 10.18
CA THR A 178 -6.67 -5.41 9.15
C THR A 178 -6.04 -5.24 7.79
N LEU A 179 -6.41 -6.11 6.85
CA LEU A 179 -5.97 -6.00 5.46
C LEU A 179 -6.93 -5.09 4.69
N PHE A 180 -6.36 -4.09 4.05
CA PHE A 180 -7.06 -3.26 3.07
C PHE A 180 -6.47 -3.49 1.70
N ASP A 181 -7.31 -3.44 0.68
CA ASP A 181 -6.90 -3.51 -0.72
C ASP A 181 -7.48 -2.35 -1.52
N ILE A 182 -6.89 -2.09 -2.70
CA ILE A 182 -7.48 -1.23 -3.72
C ILE A 182 -8.04 -2.09 -4.84
N ASN A 183 -9.36 -2.01 -5.02
CA ASN A 183 -10.05 -2.57 -6.19
C ASN A 183 -10.22 -1.46 -7.22
N THR A 184 -9.31 -1.42 -8.20
CA THR A 184 -9.28 -0.42 -9.27
C THR A 184 -10.36 -0.66 -10.33
N THR A 185 -10.96 -1.84 -10.44
CA THR A 185 -12.11 -2.05 -11.34
C THR A 185 -13.40 -1.50 -10.73
N GLY A 186 -13.49 -1.47 -9.40
CA GLY A 186 -14.63 -0.90 -8.67
C GLY A 186 -14.38 0.51 -8.11
N ASP A 187 -13.23 1.12 -8.40
CA ASP A 187 -12.78 2.42 -7.88
C ASP A 187 -13.00 2.59 -6.37
N GLN A 188 -12.56 1.60 -5.59
CA GLN A 188 -12.88 1.52 -4.17
C GLN A 188 -11.75 0.94 -3.33
N VAL A 189 -11.69 1.40 -2.08
CA VAL A 189 -10.97 0.70 -1.02
C VAL A 189 -11.87 -0.41 -0.48
N VAL A 190 -11.28 -1.57 -0.21
CA VAL A 190 -11.98 -2.73 0.34
C VAL A 190 -11.21 -3.27 1.54
N ILE A 191 -11.92 -3.86 2.49
CA ILE A 191 -11.34 -4.69 3.55
C ILE A 191 -11.37 -6.14 3.08
N GLN A 192 -10.24 -6.85 3.19
CA GLN A 192 -10.19 -8.29 2.96
C GLN A 192 -10.34 -9.05 4.29
N SER A 193 -11.56 -9.48 4.59
CA SER A 193 -11.89 -10.14 5.87
C SER A 193 -12.98 -11.21 5.72
N PRO A 194 -12.70 -12.47 6.08
CA PRO A 194 -11.40 -13.01 6.47
C PRO A 194 -10.40 -13.03 5.31
N ALA A 195 -9.14 -12.67 5.56
CA ALA A 195 -8.10 -12.60 4.53
C ALA A 195 -7.92 -13.93 3.78
N ASN A 196 -7.87 -15.05 4.49
CA ASN A 196 -7.67 -16.37 3.87
C ASN A 196 -8.91 -16.89 3.12
N ASN A 197 -10.08 -16.28 3.35
CA ASN A 197 -11.28 -16.55 2.56
C ASN A 197 -11.37 -15.69 1.30
N GLY A 198 -10.47 -14.72 1.13
CA GLY A 198 -10.46 -13.80 -0.02
C GLY A 198 -11.70 -12.90 -0.08
N THR A 199 -12.48 -12.78 1.00
CA THR A 199 -13.72 -12.00 0.99
C THR A 199 -13.43 -10.52 1.11
N LEU A 200 -13.88 -9.74 0.14
CA LEU A 200 -13.73 -8.30 0.06
C LEU A 200 -15.02 -7.60 0.44
N ALA A 201 -14.91 -6.61 1.33
CA ALA A 201 -15.99 -5.74 1.75
C ALA A 201 -15.62 -4.28 1.47
N PRO A 202 -16.32 -3.58 0.55
CA PRO A 202 -16.08 -2.16 0.28
C PRO A 202 -16.18 -1.27 1.51
N THR A 203 -15.23 -0.34 1.64
CA THR A 203 -15.31 0.75 2.64
C THR A 203 -15.78 2.05 2.00
N GLY A 204 -15.45 2.27 0.72
CA GLY A 204 -16.02 3.33 -0.09
C GLY A 204 -15.19 3.66 -1.32
N SER A 205 -15.60 4.70 -2.05
CA SER A 205 -15.02 5.05 -3.35
C SER A 205 -13.74 5.88 -3.22
N LEU A 206 -12.79 5.65 -4.14
CA LEU A 206 -11.59 6.49 -4.33
C LEU A 206 -11.95 7.92 -4.75
N GLY A 207 -13.13 8.11 -5.36
CA GLY A 207 -13.59 9.41 -5.87
C GLY A 207 -13.17 9.71 -7.31
N PHE A 208 -12.48 8.79 -7.98
CA PHE A 208 -12.07 8.88 -9.38
C PHE A 208 -11.88 7.50 -10.01
N ASP A 209 -11.88 7.44 -11.35
CA ASP A 209 -11.60 6.23 -12.14
C ASP A 209 -10.09 5.91 -12.11
N ALA A 210 -9.72 4.79 -11.51
CA ALA A 210 -8.34 4.35 -11.35
C ALA A 210 -7.90 3.41 -12.49
N GLN A 211 -6.69 3.62 -13.00
CA GLN A 211 -6.07 2.61 -13.86
C GLN A 211 -5.71 1.35 -13.05
N ILE A 212 -5.53 0.23 -13.76
CA ILE A 212 -5.38 -1.11 -13.16
C ILE A 212 -4.20 -1.26 -12.20
N ASN A 213 -3.12 -0.50 -12.39
CA ASN A 213 -1.91 -0.62 -11.59
C ASN A 213 -1.91 0.43 -10.46
N ALA A 214 -1.92 -0.06 -9.23
CA ALA A 214 -1.90 0.74 -8.02
C ALA A 214 -1.02 0.05 -6.97
N GLY A 215 -0.47 0.85 -6.06
CA GLY A 215 0.25 0.40 -4.88
C GLY A 215 -0.29 1.08 -3.64
N MET A 216 -0.14 0.46 -2.48
CA MET A 216 -0.64 1.00 -1.22
C MET A 216 0.25 0.52 -0.08
N ASP A 217 0.49 1.41 0.88
CA ASP A 217 1.11 1.05 2.15
C ASP A 217 0.50 1.87 3.30
N ILE A 218 0.54 1.33 4.51
CA ILE A 218 -0.01 1.91 5.72
C ILE A 218 1.09 2.10 6.77
N PHE A 219 1.48 3.35 6.96
CA PHE A 219 2.41 3.73 8.02
C PHE A 219 1.72 3.70 9.39
N SER A 220 2.41 3.13 10.39
CA SER A 220 1.93 3.06 11.78
C SER A 220 2.74 3.97 12.70
N THR A 221 2.07 4.94 13.32
CA THR A 221 2.66 5.76 14.39
C THR A 221 2.65 4.95 15.68
N LEU A 222 3.83 4.74 16.28
CA LEU A 222 3.97 3.95 17.50
C LEU A 222 4.15 4.82 18.75
N SER A 223 3.56 4.40 19.87
CA SER A 223 3.86 4.90 21.22
C SER A 223 4.03 3.72 22.16
N GLY A 224 5.19 3.63 22.84
CA GLY A 224 5.51 2.49 23.69
C GLY A 224 5.53 1.13 22.96
N GLY A 225 5.88 1.13 21.67
CA GLY A 225 5.89 -0.07 20.83
C GLY A 225 4.50 -0.57 20.41
N LYS A 226 3.46 0.24 20.59
CA LYS A 226 2.09 -0.04 20.19
C LYS A 226 1.60 1.01 19.19
N THR A 227 0.89 0.59 18.15
CA THR A 227 0.28 1.49 17.19
C THR A 227 -0.78 2.37 17.84
N VAL A 228 -0.66 3.68 17.62
CA VAL A 228 -1.62 4.70 18.07
C VAL A 228 -2.26 5.48 16.91
N GLY A 229 -1.79 5.28 15.68
CA GLY A 229 -2.38 5.86 14.49
C GLY A 229 -1.87 5.17 13.23
N ASN A 230 -2.70 5.17 12.19
CA ASN A 230 -2.35 4.67 10.87
C ASN A 230 -2.51 5.80 9.84
N ALA A 231 -1.62 5.87 8.87
CA ALA A 231 -1.71 6.76 7.72
C ALA A 231 -1.51 5.94 6.44
N ALA A 232 -2.55 5.84 5.62
CA ALA A 232 -2.51 5.08 4.38
C ALA A 232 -2.16 5.98 3.20
N PHE A 233 -1.30 5.47 2.34
CA PHE A 233 -0.88 6.13 1.11
C PHE A 233 -1.02 5.19 -0.07
N ALA A 234 -1.39 5.73 -1.22
CA ALA A 234 -1.52 4.97 -2.45
C ALA A 234 -0.88 5.66 -3.65
N ALA A 235 -0.10 4.93 -4.43
CA ALA A 235 0.33 5.34 -5.75
C ALA A 235 -0.70 4.88 -6.77
N VAL A 236 -1.42 5.82 -7.39
CA VAL A 236 -2.50 5.53 -8.34
C VAL A 236 -2.39 6.42 -9.56
N THR A 237 -2.63 5.85 -10.74
CA THR A 237 -2.80 6.65 -11.96
C THR A 237 -4.29 6.82 -12.23
N ALA A 238 -4.78 8.06 -12.15
CA ALA A 238 -6.15 8.36 -12.55
C ALA A 238 -6.34 8.19 -14.06
N SER A 239 -7.54 7.80 -14.48
CA SER A 239 -7.94 7.70 -15.88
C SER A 239 -7.67 9.02 -16.62
N GLY A 240 -7.07 8.92 -17.81
CA GLY A 240 -6.60 10.08 -18.60
C GLY A 240 -5.25 10.68 -18.15
N ALA A 241 -4.70 10.29 -16.99
CA ALA A 241 -3.35 10.65 -16.59
C ALA A 241 -2.31 9.71 -17.22
N ASN A 242 -1.08 10.20 -17.35
CA ASN A 242 0.04 9.47 -17.94
C ASN A 242 1.12 9.03 -16.95
N ARG A 243 0.98 9.42 -15.68
CA ARG A 243 1.86 9.02 -14.57
C ARG A 243 1.07 8.97 -13.26
N PRO A 244 1.50 8.11 -12.33
CA PRO A 244 0.87 7.99 -11.02
C PRO A 244 1.10 9.23 -10.17
N SER A 245 0.18 9.45 -9.23
CA SER A 245 0.32 10.41 -8.14
C SER A 245 0.20 9.69 -6.81
N LEU A 246 0.75 10.29 -5.75
CA LEU A 246 0.57 9.82 -4.39
C LEU A 246 -0.69 10.43 -3.78
N TYR A 247 -1.50 9.58 -3.17
CA TYR A 247 -2.71 9.96 -2.46
C TYR A 247 -2.59 9.54 -1.00
N SER A 248 -3.10 10.36 -0.07
CA SER A 248 -3.53 9.87 1.23
C SER A 248 -4.89 9.23 1.09
N VAL A 249 -5.11 8.09 1.74
CA VAL A 249 -6.36 7.32 1.62
C VAL A 249 -7.05 7.21 2.97
N ASN A 250 -8.33 7.56 3.03
CA ASN A 250 -9.15 7.25 4.19
C ASN A 250 -9.63 5.80 4.09
N LEU A 251 -9.07 4.92 4.92
CA LEU A 251 -9.36 3.49 4.89
C LEU A 251 -10.84 3.13 5.13
N PHE A 252 -11.59 3.97 5.85
CA PHE A 252 -12.98 3.68 6.22
C PHE A 252 -14.03 4.32 5.31
N THR A 253 -13.67 5.36 4.55
CA THR A 253 -14.55 5.99 3.56
C THR A 253 -14.13 5.73 2.12
N GLY A 254 -12.93 5.19 1.92
CA GLY A 254 -12.29 4.99 0.62
C GLY A 254 -11.74 6.24 -0.05
N GLU A 255 -12.00 7.42 0.50
CA GLU A 255 -11.68 8.70 -0.12
C GLU A 255 -10.16 8.86 -0.31
N ALA A 256 -9.72 9.01 -1.56
CA ALA A 256 -8.34 9.27 -1.92
C ALA A 256 -8.14 10.77 -2.20
N THR A 257 -7.26 11.40 -1.44
CA THR A 257 -6.92 12.83 -1.55
C THR A 257 -5.46 12.96 -1.94
N LEU A 258 -5.14 13.83 -2.90
CA LEU A 258 -3.74 14.13 -3.24
C LEU A 258 -3.00 14.59 -1.98
N VAL A 259 -1.79 14.08 -1.75
CA VAL A 259 -0.99 14.41 -0.55
C VAL A 259 -0.62 15.91 -0.46
N SER A 260 -0.70 16.61 -1.59
CA SER A 260 -0.51 18.05 -1.75
C SER A 260 -1.35 18.52 -2.95
N ASP A 261 -0.82 19.40 -3.80
CA ASP A 261 -1.43 19.73 -5.09
C ASP A 261 -1.13 18.69 -6.19
N ALA A 262 -1.76 18.84 -7.36
CA ALA A 262 -1.60 17.94 -8.49
C ALA A 262 -0.17 17.90 -9.07
N VAL A 263 0.64 18.94 -8.88
CA VAL A 263 2.03 18.99 -9.37
C VAL A 263 2.96 18.27 -8.39
N THR A 264 2.80 18.56 -7.11
CA THR A 264 3.64 18.05 -6.03
C THR A 264 3.37 16.58 -5.76
N SER A 265 2.12 16.14 -5.92
CA SER A 265 1.72 14.75 -5.68
C SER A 265 2.10 13.82 -6.85
N LYS A 266 2.40 14.36 -8.04
CA LYS A 266 2.69 13.57 -9.24
C LYS A 266 4.13 13.07 -9.25
N PHE A 267 4.31 11.76 -9.44
CA PHE A 267 5.64 11.17 -9.51
C PHE A 267 6.40 11.60 -10.78
N PRO A 268 7.74 11.73 -10.72
CA PRO A 268 8.59 11.96 -11.90
C PRO A 268 8.73 10.70 -12.77
N LEU A 269 8.55 9.53 -12.17
CA LEU A 269 8.61 8.22 -12.82
C LEU A 269 7.26 7.51 -12.72
N ASN A 270 7.11 6.40 -13.43
CA ASN A 270 5.94 5.53 -13.34
C ASN A 270 6.02 4.66 -12.07
N ILE A 271 5.99 5.26 -10.87
CA ILE A 271 6.03 4.53 -9.59
C ILE A 271 4.67 3.90 -9.31
N THR A 272 4.58 2.58 -9.37
CA THR A 272 3.29 1.87 -9.26
C THR A 272 3.13 1.06 -7.99
N ASP A 273 4.20 0.88 -7.22
CA ASP A 273 4.16 0.30 -5.88
C ASP A 273 5.10 1.05 -4.94
N LEU A 274 4.79 1.04 -3.64
CA LEU A 274 5.55 1.75 -2.61
C LEU A 274 5.58 1.03 -1.28
N ALA A 275 6.65 1.26 -0.53
CA ALA A 275 6.78 0.88 0.88
C ALA A 275 7.36 2.04 1.68
N ILE A 276 6.79 2.31 2.85
CA ILE A 276 7.16 3.35 3.79
C ILE A 276 8.04 2.73 4.86
N SER A 277 9.16 3.40 5.17
CA SER A 277 10.02 2.94 6.26
C SER A 277 9.24 2.82 7.58
N LEU A 278 9.51 1.77 8.34
CA LEU A 278 8.82 1.50 9.61
C LEU A 278 8.96 2.65 10.64
N THR A 279 9.99 3.49 10.51
CA THR A 279 10.24 4.64 11.39
C THR A 279 9.80 5.98 10.77
N GLY A 280 9.46 5.99 9.48
CA GLY A 280 9.15 7.21 8.73
C GLY A 280 10.36 8.06 8.36
N SER A 281 11.60 7.58 8.57
CA SER A 281 12.85 8.34 8.41
C SER A 281 13.87 7.66 7.51
#